data_AF-A0A3P6SUX0-F1
#
_entry.id   AF-A0A3P6SUX0-F1
#
_cell.length_a   1.000
_cell.length_b   1.000
_cell.length_c   1.000
_cell.angle_alpha   90.00
_cell.angle_beta   90.00
_cell.angle_gamma   90.00
#
_symmetry.space_group_name_H-M   'P 1'
#
loop_
_entity.id
_entity.type
_entity.pdbx_description
1 polymer ?
#
loop_
_entity_poly.entity_id
_entity_poly.type
_entity_poly.pdbx_seq_one_letter_code
_entity_poly.pdbx_strand_id
1 'polypeptide(L)'
;MVMDYNRHCFFKRLTKIQKSTNFQISAVADPCTLPVITGEGDEELERYYYDAATKTCRAFTYRGMKGNQNNFLTMTACEQQCQPLENPCIGQPATTAAGQVIFCSATNKEMCPVNFWCHVGATPETTVCCPGGSFFFQTLLFIF
;
A
#
# COMPACT_ATOMS: atom_id res chain seq x y z
N MET A 1 -50.50 -2.29 -12.87
CA MET A 1 -50.98 -2.02 -14.25
C MET A 1 -52.23 -1.17 -14.15
N VAL A 2 -52.78 -0.75 -15.28
CA VAL A 2 -54.21 -1.03 -15.48
C VAL A 2 -54.25 -2.46 -16.02
N MET A 3 -54.68 -3.43 -15.20
CA MET A 3 -54.54 -4.85 -15.56
C MET A 3 -55.42 -5.13 -16.76
N ASP A 4 -54.86 -5.72 -17.80
CA ASP A 4 -55.63 -6.35 -18.87
C ASP A 4 -55.37 -7.88 -18.86
N TYR A 5 -56.16 -8.63 -19.61
CA TYR A 5 -56.52 -10.05 -19.39
C TYR A 5 -55.36 -11.08 -19.38
N ASN A 6 -54.10 -10.65 -19.50
CA ASN A 6 -52.87 -11.47 -19.48
C ASN A 6 -51.87 -11.04 -18.37
N ARG A 7 -52.33 -11.03 -17.11
CA ARG A 7 -51.55 -11.05 -15.84
C ARG A 7 -50.14 -10.41 -15.82
N HIS A 8 -50.00 -9.11 -16.08
CA HIS A 8 -48.73 -8.38 -15.84
C HIS A 8 -48.96 -7.01 -15.20
N CYS A 9 -48.12 -6.56 -14.25
CA CYS A 9 -48.41 -5.39 -13.41
C CYS A 9 -47.55 -4.10 -13.63
N PHE A 10 -47.97 -3.20 -14.55
CA PHE A 10 -47.64 -1.74 -14.68
C PHE A 10 -46.66 -1.10 -13.67
N PHE A 11 -45.47 -0.65 -14.08
CA PHE A 11 -44.85 0.49 -13.39
C PHE A 11 -45.61 1.78 -13.67
N LYS A 12 -46.18 2.39 -12.63
CA LYS A 12 -46.82 3.72 -12.69
C LYS A 12 -45.74 4.82 -12.77
N ARG A 13 -46.13 5.95 -13.36
CA ARG A 13 -45.25 7.06 -13.74
C ARG A 13 -44.86 7.97 -12.55
N LEU A 14 -43.56 8.26 -12.45
CA LEU A 14 -42.90 9.44 -11.84
C LEU A 14 -43.36 9.95 -10.45
N THR A 15 -42.50 9.79 -9.43
CA THR A 15 -42.24 10.84 -8.43
C THR A 15 -40.73 10.96 -8.16
N LYS A 16 -40.25 12.20 -8.01
CA LYS A 16 -38.85 12.56 -7.79
C LYS A 16 -38.48 12.37 -6.31
N ILE A 17 -38.08 11.16 -5.91
CA ILE A 17 -37.48 10.95 -4.58
C ILE A 17 -35.97 11.17 -4.69
N GLN A 18 -35.48 12.12 -3.90
CA GLN A 18 -34.07 12.46 -3.75
C GLN A 18 -33.29 11.30 -3.10
N LYS A 19 -32.89 10.28 -3.87
CA LYS A 19 -31.64 9.59 -3.54
C LYS A 19 -30.49 10.49 -3.98
N SER A 20 -30.08 11.32 -3.03
CA SER A 20 -28.83 12.04 -3.07
C SER A 20 -27.69 11.04 -3.29
N THR A 21 -27.28 10.84 -4.54
CA THR A 21 -25.97 10.26 -4.86
C THR A 21 -24.91 11.35 -4.69
N ASN A 22 -24.94 12.02 -3.55
CA ASN A 22 -23.81 12.79 -3.04
C ASN A 22 -22.79 11.80 -2.46
N PHE A 23 -22.25 10.95 -3.32
CA PHE A 23 -20.98 10.32 -3.08
C PHE A 23 -19.94 11.19 -3.78
N GLN A 24 -19.55 12.26 -3.10
CA GLN A 24 -18.31 12.97 -3.38
C GLN A 24 -17.17 12.00 -3.13
N ILE A 25 -16.85 11.18 -4.14
CA ILE A 25 -15.51 10.64 -4.30
C ILE A 25 -14.66 11.87 -4.58
N SER A 26 -14.13 12.46 -3.52
CA SER A 26 -13.02 13.39 -3.63
C SER A 26 -11.96 12.67 -4.45
N ALA A 27 -11.63 13.21 -5.63
CA ALA A 27 -10.46 12.79 -6.38
C ALA A 27 -9.22 13.28 -5.60
N VAL A 28 -8.92 12.58 -4.51
CA VAL A 28 -7.70 12.78 -3.73
C VAL A 28 -6.57 12.38 -4.66
N ALA A 29 -5.85 13.37 -5.17
CA ALA A 29 -4.69 13.12 -6.00
C ALA A 29 -3.69 12.27 -5.22
N ASP A 30 -3.18 11.22 -5.85
CA ASP A 30 -2.20 10.33 -5.23
C ASP A 30 -0.97 11.15 -4.81
N PRO A 31 -0.63 11.24 -3.51
CA PRO A 31 0.53 11.97 -3.00
C PRO A 31 1.82 11.64 -3.75
N CYS A 32 1.96 10.40 -4.20
CA CYS A 32 3.15 9.87 -4.86
C CYS A 32 3.30 10.34 -6.32
N THR A 33 2.28 11.01 -6.87
CA THR A 33 2.29 11.60 -8.21
C THR A 33 2.40 13.13 -8.18
N LEU A 34 2.27 13.75 -7.00
CA LEU A 34 2.31 15.20 -6.84
C LEU A 34 3.76 15.73 -6.84
N PRO A 35 4.03 16.92 -7.40
CA PRO A 35 5.33 17.56 -7.26
C PRO A 35 5.60 17.95 -5.80
N VAL A 36 6.87 18.03 -5.39
CA VAL A 36 7.23 18.60 -4.08
C VAL A 36 6.92 20.10 -4.05
N ILE A 37 6.37 20.58 -2.93
CA ILE A 37 6.09 22.01 -2.70
C ILE A 37 6.68 22.43 -1.35
N THR A 38 7.74 23.23 -1.39
CA THR A 38 8.40 23.86 -0.22
C THR A 38 7.43 24.72 0.60
N GLY A 39 6.40 25.30 -0.04
CA GLY A 39 5.39 26.10 0.63
C GLY A 39 5.85 27.53 0.94
N GLU A 40 5.11 28.18 1.84
CA GLU A 40 5.36 29.55 2.32
C GLU A 40 5.40 29.59 3.85
N GLY A 41 6.06 30.62 4.40
CA GLY A 41 6.30 30.81 5.83
C GLY A 41 7.79 30.89 6.19
N ASP A 42 8.04 31.13 7.47
CA ASP A 42 9.38 31.37 8.05
C ASP A 42 9.92 30.16 8.83
N GLU A 43 9.19 29.04 8.84
CA GLU A 43 9.62 27.78 9.45
C GLU A 43 10.64 27.04 8.56
N GLU A 44 11.53 26.25 9.17
CA GLU A 44 12.45 25.36 8.46
C GLU A 44 12.25 23.91 8.93
N LEU A 45 11.17 23.28 8.47
CA LEU A 45 10.78 21.94 8.92
C LEU A 45 11.36 20.87 7.97
N GLU A 46 12.19 19.96 8.47
CA GLU A 46 12.57 18.77 7.72
C GLU A 46 11.32 17.90 7.47
N ARG A 47 11.12 17.55 6.19
CA ARG A 47 10.05 16.69 5.70
C ARG A 47 10.57 15.78 4.62
N TYR A 48 9.79 14.77 4.28
CA TYR A 48 10.12 13.78 3.26
C TYR A 48 9.11 13.85 2.11
N TYR A 49 9.58 13.70 0.88
CA TYR A 49 8.74 13.63 -0.32
C TYR A 49 9.19 12.48 -1.21
N TYR A 50 8.30 11.97 -2.03
CA TYR A 50 8.61 10.96 -3.03
C TYR A 50 9.04 11.63 -4.35
N ASP A 51 10.25 11.32 -4.79
CA ASP A 51 10.79 11.70 -6.10
C ASP A 51 10.48 10.59 -7.10
N ALA A 52 9.45 10.81 -7.92
CA ALA A 52 9.01 9.86 -8.93
C ALA A 52 10.02 9.62 -10.07
N ALA A 53 10.98 10.53 -10.30
CA ALA A 53 12.01 10.37 -11.34
C ALA A 53 13.08 9.36 -10.91
N THR A 54 13.40 9.33 -9.61
CA THR A 54 14.36 8.36 -9.04
C THR A 54 13.69 7.21 -8.29
N LYS A 55 12.36 7.26 -8.12
CA LYS A 55 11.53 6.33 -7.34
C LYS A 55 11.97 6.20 -5.88
N THR A 56 12.47 7.28 -5.29
CA THR A 56 12.99 7.30 -3.91
C THR A 56 12.34 8.39 -3.07
N CYS A 57 12.17 8.13 -1.78
CA CYS A 57 11.84 9.17 -0.80
C CYS A 57 13.09 9.97 -0.42
N ARG A 58 12.93 11.29 -0.30
CA ARG A 58 14.02 12.26 -0.12
C ARG A 58 13.62 13.34 0.88
N ALA A 59 14.58 13.84 1.65
CA ALA A 59 14.36 14.95 2.56
C ALA A 59 14.24 16.30 1.80
N PHE A 60 13.44 17.21 2.31
CA PHE A 60 13.34 18.61 1.87
C PHE A 60 12.90 19.52 3.03
N THR A 61 13.22 20.81 2.93
CA THR A 61 12.74 21.82 3.87
C THR A 61 11.34 22.30 3.47
N TYR A 62 10.40 22.24 4.41
CA TYR A 62 9.04 22.75 4.27
C TYR A 62 8.83 24.00 5.15
N ARG A 63 8.27 25.06 4.56
CA ARG A 63 8.10 26.39 5.18
C ARG A 63 6.91 26.53 6.14
N GLY A 64 6.17 25.44 6.38
CA GLY A 64 5.06 25.39 7.33
C GLY A 64 3.67 25.49 6.70
N MET A 65 3.47 26.30 5.66
CA MET A 65 2.17 26.50 5.01
C MET A 65 2.17 26.24 3.50
N LYS A 66 0.98 26.03 2.91
CA LYS A 66 0.74 25.91 1.45
C LYS A 66 1.54 24.80 0.73
N GLY A 67 1.92 23.73 1.44
CA GLY A 67 2.37 22.49 0.81
C GLY A 67 1.23 21.69 0.16
N ASN A 68 1.55 20.51 -0.35
CA ASN A 68 0.57 19.50 -0.78
C ASN A 68 0.81 18.17 -0.03
N GLN A 69 0.17 17.09 -0.47
CA GLN A 69 0.22 15.79 0.20
C GLN A 69 1.54 15.03 0.00
N ASN A 70 2.42 15.43 -0.93
CA ASN A 70 3.77 14.87 -1.06
C ASN A 70 4.72 15.48 0.00
N ASN A 71 4.33 15.34 1.26
CA ASN A 71 4.94 15.95 2.44
C ASN A 71 4.68 15.06 3.65
N PHE A 72 5.64 14.19 3.95
CA PHE A 72 5.60 13.19 5.00
C PHE A 72 6.49 13.62 6.17
N LEU A 73 6.08 13.26 7.39
CA LEU A 73 6.82 13.61 8.60
C LEU A 73 8.10 12.77 8.78
N THR A 74 8.13 11.55 8.24
CA THR A 74 9.26 10.61 8.36
C THR A 74 9.53 9.94 7.02
N MET A 75 10.78 9.49 6.82
CA MET A 75 11.18 8.72 5.63
C MET A 75 10.27 7.49 5.44
N THR A 76 10.08 6.70 6.50
CA THR A 76 9.27 5.48 6.48
C THR A 76 7.81 5.72 6.12
N ALA A 77 7.22 6.87 6.51
CA ALA A 77 5.86 7.20 6.10
C ALA A 77 5.75 7.49 4.59
N CYS A 78 6.78 8.15 4.02
CA CYS A 78 6.88 8.32 2.57
C CYS A 78 7.08 6.98 1.85
N GLU A 79 7.98 6.14 2.35
CA GLU A 79 8.28 4.82 1.77
C GLU A 79 7.05 3.92 1.79
N GLN A 80 6.36 3.80 2.92
CA GLN A 80 5.13 3.00 3.04
C GLN A 80 3.99 3.49 2.13
N GLN A 81 3.91 4.81 1.87
CA GLN A 81 2.87 5.39 1.01
C GLN A 81 3.22 5.27 -0.48
N CYS A 82 4.48 5.48 -0.86
CA CYS A 82 4.90 5.73 -2.25
C CYS A 82 5.93 4.77 -2.83
N GLN A 83 6.58 3.97 -1.98
CA GLN A 83 7.36 2.80 -2.37
C GLN A 83 6.69 1.55 -1.79
N PRO A 84 5.48 1.18 -2.24
CA PRO A 84 4.97 -0.15 -1.96
C PRO A 84 5.99 -1.14 -2.53
N LEU A 85 6.71 -1.83 -1.65
CA LEU A 85 7.48 -3.01 -2.00
C LEU A 85 6.54 -3.90 -2.83
N GLU A 86 6.92 -4.24 -4.06
CA GLU A 86 6.17 -5.19 -4.87
C GLU A 86 6.15 -6.52 -4.11
N ASN A 87 5.10 -6.72 -3.33
CA ASN A 87 5.07 -7.75 -2.31
C ASN A 87 5.08 -9.13 -3.01
N PRO A 88 6.21 -9.87 -2.93
CA PRO A 88 6.33 -11.14 -3.65
C PRO A 88 5.63 -12.27 -2.90
N CYS A 89 5.07 -11.98 -1.72
CA CYS A 89 4.49 -12.96 -0.83
C CYS A 89 3.00 -13.16 -1.11
N ILE A 90 2.55 -14.42 -0.99
CA ILE A 90 1.13 -14.76 -0.87
C ILE A 90 0.70 -14.49 0.59
N GLY A 91 0.61 -13.21 0.95
CA GLY A 91 0.38 -12.73 2.32
C GLY A 91 1.20 -11.48 2.62
N GLN A 92 1.24 -11.04 3.87
CA GLN A 92 2.11 -9.92 4.28
C GLN A 92 3.52 -10.44 4.59
N PRO A 93 4.61 -9.76 4.17
CA PRO A 93 5.97 -10.15 4.51
C PRO A 93 6.21 -10.03 6.03
N ALA A 94 7.20 -10.75 6.56
CA ALA A 94 7.58 -10.63 7.96
C ALA A 94 8.07 -9.21 8.26
N THR A 95 7.64 -8.65 9.40
CA THR A 95 8.08 -7.35 9.88
C THR A 95 8.71 -7.46 11.27
N THR A 96 9.62 -6.53 11.57
CA THR A 96 10.14 -6.33 12.93
C THR A 96 9.06 -5.74 13.84
N ALA A 97 9.31 -5.71 15.16
CA ALA A 97 8.43 -5.02 16.11
C ALA A 97 8.24 -3.52 15.83
N ALA A 98 9.11 -2.90 15.01
CA ALA A 98 8.99 -1.52 14.54
C ALA A 98 8.21 -1.38 13.21
N GLY A 99 7.67 -2.47 12.67
CA GLY A 99 6.92 -2.48 11.40
C GLY A 99 7.78 -2.42 10.14
N GLN A 100 9.09 -2.63 10.25
CA GLN A 100 10.01 -2.65 9.11
C GLN A 100 10.08 -4.06 8.51
N VAL A 101 10.08 -4.18 7.18
CA VAL A 101 10.14 -5.49 6.49
C VAL A 101 11.48 -6.20 6.73
N ILE A 102 11.41 -7.51 6.98
CA ILE A 102 12.59 -8.38 7.17
C ILE A 102 13.04 -8.92 5.81
N PHE A 103 14.16 -8.41 5.35
CA PHE A 103 14.89 -8.90 4.17
C PHE A 103 15.70 -10.15 4.53
N CYS A 104 15.96 -11.00 3.54
CA CYS A 104 16.76 -12.22 3.70
C CYS A 104 17.84 -12.31 2.62
N SER A 105 18.57 -13.43 2.55
CA SER A 105 19.59 -13.65 1.52
C SER A 105 19.52 -15.08 0.98
N ALA A 106 19.85 -15.24 -0.30
CA ALA A 106 20.01 -16.54 -0.95
C ALA A 106 21.08 -17.43 -0.26
N THR A 107 22.09 -16.82 0.38
CA THR A 107 23.14 -17.53 1.12
C THR A 107 22.70 -17.99 2.52
N ASN A 108 21.92 -17.18 3.23
CA ASN A 108 21.56 -17.39 4.63
C ASN A 108 20.04 -17.44 4.81
N LYS A 109 19.42 -18.56 4.39
CA LYS A 109 17.96 -18.75 4.37
C LYS A 109 17.31 -18.83 5.76
N GLU A 110 18.10 -19.02 6.83
CA GLU A 110 17.64 -19.13 8.22
C GLU A 110 17.38 -17.78 8.91
N MET A 111 17.58 -16.64 8.23
CA MET A 111 17.28 -15.32 8.81
C MET A 111 15.76 -15.06 8.99
N CYS A 112 14.89 -15.88 8.40
CA CYS A 112 13.45 -15.68 8.49
C CYS A 112 12.86 -16.23 9.80
N PRO A 113 11.89 -15.53 10.43
CA PRO A 113 11.20 -16.03 11.61
C PRO A 113 10.48 -17.37 11.37
N VAL A 114 10.15 -18.07 12.46
CA VAL A 114 9.36 -19.31 12.40
C VAL A 114 8.06 -19.09 11.62
N ASN A 115 7.74 -20.03 10.72
CA ASN A 115 6.64 -19.98 9.74
C ASN A 115 6.82 -19.04 8.53
N PHE A 116 8.00 -18.44 8.37
CA PHE A 116 8.38 -17.68 7.18
C PHE A 116 9.52 -18.37 6.42
N TRP A 117 9.56 -18.16 5.11
CA TRP A 117 10.60 -18.66 4.22
C TRP A 117 11.20 -17.50 3.42
N CYS A 118 12.47 -17.61 3.03
CA CYS A 118 13.15 -16.57 2.26
C CYS A 118 12.75 -16.62 0.78
N HIS A 119 11.90 -15.69 0.34
CA HIS A 119 11.66 -15.44 -1.08
C HIS A 119 12.88 -14.71 -1.65
N VAL A 120 13.51 -15.26 -2.69
CA VAL A 120 14.62 -14.61 -3.38
C VAL A 120 14.09 -13.98 -4.67
N GLY A 121 14.05 -12.65 -4.68
CA GLY A 121 13.62 -11.86 -5.82
C GLY A 121 14.73 -11.62 -6.85
N ALA A 122 14.42 -10.85 -7.89
CA ALA A 122 15.40 -10.43 -8.89
C ALA A 122 16.39 -9.38 -8.34
N THR A 123 16.06 -8.75 -7.20
CA THR A 123 16.87 -7.74 -6.53
C THR A 123 16.89 -7.96 -5.00
N PRO A 124 17.83 -7.35 -4.25
CA PRO A 124 17.83 -7.43 -2.78
C PRO A 124 16.53 -6.91 -2.15
N GLU A 125 15.92 -5.87 -2.73
CA GLU A 125 14.69 -5.23 -2.25
C GLU A 125 13.45 -6.12 -2.46
N THR A 126 13.53 -7.09 -3.37
CA THR A 126 12.50 -8.12 -3.60
C THR A 126 12.83 -9.45 -2.91
N THR A 127 13.87 -9.48 -2.07
CA THR A 127 14.33 -10.66 -1.32
C THR A 127 13.91 -10.57 0.16
N VAL A 128 12.72 -11.10 0.48
CA VAL A 128 12.04 -10.89 1.77
C VAL A 128 11.52 -12.19 2.38
N CYS A 129 11.28 -12.17 3.69
CA CYS A 129 10.70 -13.30 4.40
C CYS A 129 9.17 -13.35 4.18
N CYS A 130 8.69 -14.35 3.45
CA CYS A 130 7.28 -14.55 3.14
C CYS A 130 6.62 -15.61 4.03
N PRO A 131 5.34 -15.46 4.40
CA PRO A 131 4.59 -16.48 5.12
C PRO A 131 4.41 -17.71 4.23
N GLY A 132 4.47 -18.88 4.85
CA GLY A 132 4.42 -20.17 4.14
C GLY A 132 5.36 -21.16 4.79
N GLY A 133 5.10 -21.48 6.06
CA GLY A 133 6.05 -22.14 6.94
C GLY A 133 6.70 -23.39 6.36
N SER A 134 7.98 -23.54 6.69
CA SER A 134 8.90 -24.62 6.32
C SER A 134 8.53 -25.99 6.91
N PHE A 135 7.29 -26.43 6.68
CA PHE A 135 6.75 -27.73 7.12
C PHE A 135 6.83 -28.84 6.05
N PHE A 136 7.35 -28.55 4.85
CA PHE A 136 7.37 -29.51 3.73
C PHE A 136 8.60 -30.43 3.65
N PHE A 137 9.59 -30.32 4.55
CA PHE A 137 10.82 -31.14 4.48
C PHE A 137 11.18 -31.97 5.73
N GLN A 138 10.45 -31.87 6.85
CA GLN A 138 10.79 -32.61 8.09
C GLN A 138 9.92 -33.85 8.38
N THR A 139 9.11 -34.33 7.42
CA THR A 139 8.19 -35.48 7.64
C THR A 139 8.30 -36.59 6.59
N LEU A 140 9.30 -36.54 5.70
CA LEU A 140 9.47 -37.51 4.60
C LEU A 140 10.90 -38.11 4.51
N LEU A 141 11.64 -38.14 5.62
CA LEU A 141 12.94 -38.83 5.70
C LEU A 141 13.12 -39.69 6.98
N PHE A 142 12.02 -40.14 7.60
CA PHE A 142 12.03 -41.12 8.70
C PHE A 142 11.02 -42.26 8.48
N ILE A 143 10.69 -42.56 7.22
CA ILE A 143 10.01 -43.80 6.83
C ILE A 143 10.71 -44.33 5.57
N PHE A 144 11.80 -45.08 5.77
CA PHE A 144 12.13 -46.38 5.16
C PHE A 144 13.52 -46.83 5.63
#